data_AF-A0A1G0ZAV3-F1
#
_entry.id   AF-A0A1G0ZAV3-F1
#
_cell.length_a   1.000
_cell.length_b   1.000
_cell.length_c   1.000
_cell.angle_alpha   90.00
_cell.angle_beta   90.00
_cell.angle_gamma   90.00
#
_symmetry.space_group_name_H-M   'P 1'
#
loop_
_entity.id
_entity.type
_entity.pdbx_description
1 polymer ?
#
loop_
_entity_poly.entity_id
_entity_poly.type
_entity_poly.pdbx_seq_one_letter_code
_entity_poly.pdbx_strand_id
1 'polypeptide(L)'
;MMNFVNGMIYSLASGLMKTLKGTVICTVKIEALKNYIRAVGIARKLGIWMLTAISALLLGIIAFAMVHVGVLIILPVSLETKGFLVLILGVFYGIIAYFILKDICSEKSWLDMSKATEMLDDILKKE
;
A
#
# COMPACT_ATOMS: atom_id res chain seq x y z
N MET A 1 44.21 29.67 -35.09
CA MET A 1 43.61 28.36 -35.44
C MET A 1 43.61 27.39 -34.25
N MET A 2 44.75 27.16 -33.59
CA MET A 2 44.89 26.22 -32.45
C MET A 2 44.00 26.53 -31.24
N ASN A 3 43.82 27.80 -30.88
CA ASN A 3 42.95 28.22 -29.76
C ASN A 3 41.44 28.03 -30.02
N PHE A 4 41.02 28.09 -31.29
CA PHE A 4 39.63 27.89 -31.70
C PHE A 4 39.24 26.41 -31.62
N VAL A 5 40.14 25.53 -32.08
CA VAL A 5 39.96 24.08 -32.00
C VAL A 5 39.90 23.60 -30.55
N ASN A 6 40.77 24.12 -29.67
CA ASN A 6 40.74 23.79 -28.24
C ASN A 6 39.44 24.24 -27.56
N GLY A 7 38.89 25.40 -27.93
CA GLY A 7 37.60 25.88 -27.43
C GLY A 7 36.42 24.98 -27.84
N MET A 8 36.40 24.51 -29.08
CA MET A 8 35.40 23.56 -29.56
C MET A 8 35.45 22.23 -28.81
N ILE A 9 36.66 21.68 -28.63
CA ILE A 9 36.86 20.42 -27.89
C ILE A 9 36.37 20.54 -26.45
N TYR A 10 36.65 21.67 -25.78
CA TYR A 10 36.18 21.91 -24.41
C TYR A 10 34.65 22.04 -24.32
N SER A 11 34.02 22.70 -25.30
CA SER A 11 32.56 22.81 -25.36
C SER A 11 31.87 21.45 -25.57
N LEU A 12 32.44 20.60 -26.44
CA LEU A 12 31.94 19.26 -26.69
C LEU A 12 32.14 18.36 -25.47
N ALA A 13 33.32 18.39 -24.86
CA ALA A 13 33.62 17.64 -23.65
C ALA A 13 32.69 18.02 -22.48
N SER A 14 32.45 19.32 -22.28
CA SER A 14 31.55 19.79 -21.23
C SER A 14 30.08 19.46 -21.50
N GLY A 15 29.63 19.50 -22.76
CA GLY A 15 28.29 19.06 -23.17
C GLY A 15 28.09 17.56 -22.93
N LEU A 16 29.05 16.74 -23.33
CA LEU A 16 29.03 15.29 -23.17
C LEU A 16 29.07 14.89 -21.68
N MET A 17 29.86 15.59 -20.87
CA MET A 17 29.92 15.38 -19.42
C MET A 17 28.62 15.79 -18.71
N LYS A 18 27.93 16.83 -19.18
CA LYS A 18 26.60 17.20 -18.68
C LYS A 18 25.56 16.13 -19.00
N THR A 19 25.56 15.60 -20.23
CA THR A 19 24.66 14.52 -20.64
C THR A 19 24.91 13.26 -19.84
N LEU A 20 26.17 12.82 -19.71
CA LEU A 20 26.53 11.66 -18.89
C LEU A 20 26.14 11.82 -17.43
N LYS A 21 26.36 13.00 -16.83
CA LYS A 21 25.88 13.30 -15.47
C LYS A 21 24.35 13.22 -15.38
N GLY A 22 23.63 13.77 -16.37
CA GLY A 22 22.18 13.70 -16.44
C GLY A 22 21.66 12.25 -16.47
N THR A 23 22.25 11.42 -17.34
CA THR A 23 21.89 10.00 -17.47
C THR A 23 22.16 9.23 -16.19
N VAL A 24 23.35 9.39 -15.58
CA VAL A 24 23.69 8.71 -14.32
C VAL A 24 22.75 9.13 -13.19
N ILE A 25 22.43 10.42 -13.08
CA ILE A 25 21.46 10.92 -12.09
C ILE A 25 20.06 10.33 -12.34
N CYS A 26 19.64 10.20 -13.60
CA CYS A 26 18.36 9.58 -13.94
C CYS A 26 18.33 8.10 -13.55
N THR A 27 19.36 7.33 -13.90
CA THR A 27 19.47 5.91 -13.53
C THR A 27 19.43 5.72 -12.01
N VAL A 28 20.17 6.55 -11.25
CA VAL A 28 20.16 6.50 -9.79
C VAL A 28 18.78 6.83 -9.22
N LYS A 29 18.07 7.81 -9.79
CA LYS A 29 16.69 8.15 -9.38
C LYS A 29 15.71 7.02 -9.64
N ILE A 30 15.80 6.34 -10.78
CA ILE A 30 14.96 5.18 -11.11
C ILE A 30 15.23 4.03 -10.15
N GLU A 31 16.49 3.70 -9.88
CA GLU A 31 16.83 2.61 -8.94
C GLU A 31 16.39 2.94 -7.51
N ALA A 32 16.53 4.21 -7.10
CA ALA A 32 16.04 4.68 -5.81
C ALA A 32 14.51 4.57 -5.72
N LEU A 33 13.76 4.99 -6.75
CA LEU A 33 12.31 4.89 -6.80
C LEU A 33 11.85 3.43 -6.78
N LYS A 34 12.52 2.54 -7.51
CA LYS A 34 12.23 1.10 -7.50
C LYS A 34 12.41 0.50 -6.11
N ASN A 35 13.48 0.86 -5.41
CA ASN A 35 13.70 0.42 -4.03
C ASN A 35 12.65 1.01 -3.08
N TYR A 36 12.23 2.26 -3.30
CA TYR A 36 11.16 2.89 -2.53
C TYR A 36 9.81 2.20 -2.71
N ILE A 37 9.39 1.94 -3.96
CA ILE A 37 8.17 1.18 -4.28
C ILE A 37 8.20 -0.21 -3.62
N ARG A 38 9.36 -0.89 -3.68
CA ARG A 38 9.55 -2.18 -3.00
C ARG A 38 9.36 -2.07 -1.48
N ALA A 39 9.89 -1.02 -0.86
CA ALA A 39 9.72 -0.78 0.57
C ALA A 39 8.26 -0.52 0.94
N VAL A 40 7.54 0.28 0.14
CA VAL A 40 6.08 0.51 0.31
C VAL A 40 5.31 -0.81 0.19
N GLY A 41 5.69 -1.67 -0.77
CA GLY A 41 5.08 -3.01 -0.91
C GLY A 41 5.31 -3.91 0.29
N ILE A 42 6.49 -3.86 0.92
CA ILE A 42 6.79 -4.60 2.16
C ILE A 42 5.96 -4.03 3.33
N ALA A 43 5.89 -2.70 3.46
CA ALA A 43 5.09 -2.03 4.50
C ALA A 43 3.61 -2.40 4.38
N ARG A 44 3.06 -2.41 3.15
CA ARG A 44 1.70 -2.88 2.87
C ARG A 44 1.47 -4.30 3.37
N LYS A 45 2.36 -5.24 3.01
CA LYS A 45 2.23 -6.64 3.45
C LYS A 45 2.21 -6.75 4.97
N LEU A 46 3.13 -6.07 5.67
CA LEU A 46 3.17 -6.05 7.13
C LEU A 46 1.91 -5.44 7.73
N GLY A 47 1.39 -4.36 7.14
CA GLY A 47 0.12 -3.75 7.55
C GLY A 47 -1.06 -4.70 7.44
N ILE A 48 -1.17 -5.46 6.34
CA ILE A 48 -2.22 -6.48 6.15
C ILE A 48 -2.09 -7.61 7.17
N TRP A 49 -0.88 -8.09 7.44
CA TRP A 49 -0.63 -9.10 8.48
C TRP A 49 -1.08 -8.61 9.86
N MET A 50 -0.73 -7.37 10.22
CA MET A 50 -1.12 -6.78 11.51
C MET A 50 -2.65 -6.63 11.62
N LEU A 51 -3.31 -6.14 10.57
CA LEU A 51 -4.77 -6.02 10.52
C LEU A 51 -5.43 -7.40 10.73
N THR A 52 -4.92 -8.41 10.03
CA THR A 52 -5.45 -9.78 10.11
C THR A 52 -5.30 -10.35 11.51
N ALA A 53 -4.15 -10.13 12.16
CA ALA A 53 -3.91 -10.57 13.53
C ALA A 53 -4.87 -9.89 14.53
N ILE A 54 -5.10 -8.58 14.41
CA ILE A 54 -6.04 -7.84 15.26
C ILE A 54 -7.48 -8.34 15.04
N SER A 55 -7.90 -8.51 13.78
CA SER A 55 -9.24 -9.03 13.46
C SER A 55 -9.44 -10.44 14.00
N ALA A 56 -8.45 -11.33 13.87
CA ALA A 56 -8.52 -12.68 14.43
C ALA A 56 -8.63 -12.68 15.95
N LEU A 57 -7.88 -11.79 16.62
CA LEU A 57 -7.95 -11.62 18.08
C LEU A 57 -9.34 -11.14 18.53
N LEU A 58 -9.89 -10.12 17.85
CA LEU A 58 -11.24 -9.61 18.14
C LEU A 58 -12.31 -10.67 17.93
N LEU A 59 -12.25 -11.41 16.82
CA LEU A 59 -13.16 -12.52 16.55
C LEU A 59 -13.04 -13.62 17.62
N GLY A 60 -11.82 -13.93 18.08
CA GLY A 60 -11.60 -14.87 19.18
C GLY A 60 -12.25 -14.41 20.48
N ILE A 61 -12.12 -13.13 20.85
CA ILE A 61 -12.74 -12.55 22.05
C ILE A 61 -14.28 -12.58 21.93
N ILE A 62 -14.81 -12.19 20.76
CA ILE A 62 -16.25 -12.20 20.50
C ILE A 62 -16.80 -13.63 20.55
N ALA A 63 -16.11 -14.59 19.92
CA ALA A 63 -16.50 -16.00 19.96
C ALA A 63 -16.48 -16.54 21.40
N PHE A 64 -15.45 -16.22 22.17
CA PHE A 64 -15.37 -16.57 23.59
C PHE A 64 -16.54 -15.98 24.39
N ALA A 65 -16.84 -14.69 24.23
CA ALA A 65 -17.98 -14.05 24.88
C ALA A 65 -19.33 -14.67 24.43
N MET A 66 -19.49 -14.94 23.14
CA MET A 66 -20.68 -15.58 22.55
C MET A 66 -20.90 -17.00 23.07
N VAL A 67 -19.85 -17.76 23.37
CA VAL A 67 -19.99 -19.07 24.03
C VAL A 67 -20.62 -18.92 25.41
N HIS A 68 -20.21 -17.91 26.19
CA HIS A 68 -20.77 -17.65 27.52
C HIS A 68 -22.20 -17.09 27.45
N VAL A 69 -22.47 -16.21 26.48
CA VAL A 69 -23.83 -15.72 26.20
C VAL A 69 -24.72 -16.85 25.66
N GLY A 70 -24.17 -17.80 24.91
CA GLY A 70 -24.85 -19.00 24.42
C GLY A 70 -25.36 -19.89 25.55
N VAL A 71 -24.57 -20.03 26.62
CA VAL A 71 -24.98 -20.70 27.86
C VAL A 71 -26.15 -19.96 28.54
N LEU A 72 -26.18 -18.63 28.49
CA LEU A 72 -27.30 -17.82 28.99
C LEU A 72 -28.50 -17.83 28.03
N ILE A 73 -28.30 -18.02 26.73
CA ILE A 73 -29.36 -18.05 25.70
C ILE A 73 -30.21 -19.33 25.75
N ILE A 74 -29.80 -20.35 26.51
CA ILE A 74 -30.66 -21.48 26.93
C ILE A 74 -31.92 -20.96 27.65
N LEU A 75 -31.95 -19.70 28.10
CA LEU A 75 -33.17 -19.00 28.50
C LEU A 75 -34.24 -18.93 27.38
N PRO A 76 -35.53 -19.04 27.74
CA PRO A 76 -36.61 -19.44 26.83
C PRO A 76 -37.10 -18.27 25.97
N VAL A 77 -36.35 -17.97 24.92
CA VAL A 77 -36.74 -17.04 23.85
C VAL A 77 -36.64 -17.79 22.52
N SER A 78 -37.57 -17.54 21.59
CA SER A 78 -37.70 -18.28 20.33
C SER A 78 -36.41 -18.28 19.51
N LEU A 79 -36.05 -19.46 18.98
CA LEU A 79 -34.79 -19.72 18.28
C LEU A 79 -34.69 -18.93 16.96
N GLU A 80 -35.84 -18.77 16.28
CA GLU A 80 -35.95 -18.12 14.97
C GLU A 80 -35.57 -16.64 15.02
N THR A 81 -36.03 -15.91 16.05
CA THR A 81 -35.76 -14.47 16.20
C THR A 81 -34.29 -14.20 16.54
N LYS A 82 -33.67 -15.08 17.35
CA LYS A 82 -32.24 -15.04 17.66
C LYS A 82 -31.39 -15.26 16.41
N GLY A 83 -31.72 -16.29 15.62
CA GLY A 83 -31.00 -16.62 14.39
C GLY A 83 -31.08 -15.50 13.34
N PHE A 84 -32.27 -14.90 13.18
CA PHE A 84 -32.48 -13.83 12.21
C PHE A 84 -31.68 -12.56 12.53
N LEU A 85 -31.63 -12.16 13.80
CA LEU A 85 -30.83 -11.00 14.25
C LEU A 85 -29.34 -11.22 14.03
N VAL A 86 -28.83 -12.41 14.35
CA VAL A 86 -27.40 -12.76 14.14
C VAL A 86 -27.05 -12.75 12.65
N LEU A 87 -27.95 -13.22 11.79
CA LEU A 87 -27.72 -13.28 10.34
C LEU A 87 -27.64 -11.88 9.74
N ILE A 88 -28.55 -10.97 10.09
CA ILE A 88 -28.51 -9.57 9.63
C ILE A 88 -27.22 -8.90 10.11
N LEU A 89 -26.86 -9.08 11.37
CA LEU A 89 -25.65 -8.49 11.94
C LEU A 89 -24.39 -8.99 11.21
N GLY A 90 -24.34 -10.29 10.91
CA GLY A 90 -23.25 -10.90 10.15
C GLY A 90 -23.09 -10.32 8.74
N VAL A 91 -24.21 -10.09 8.03
CA VAL A 91 -24.19 -9.49 6.68
C VAL A 91 -23.66 -8.05 6.72
N PHE A 92 -24.14 -7.23 7.65
CA PHE A 92 -23.68 -5.85 7.78
C PHE A 92 -22.18 -5.77 8.11
N TYR A 93 -21.71 -6.57 9.07
CA TYR A 93 -20.27 -6.62 9.39
C TYR A 93 -19.44 -7.13 8.22
N GLY A 94 -19.92 -8.12 7.48
CA GLY A 94 -19.23 -8.65 6.30
C GLY A 94 -19.04 -7.60 5.21
N ILE A 95 -20.07 -6.79 4.94
CA ILE A 95 -20.00 -5.71 3.94
C ILE A 95 -19.00 -4.62 4.38
N ILE A 96 -19.06 -4.18 5.64
CA ILE A 96 -18.14 -3.16 6.16
C ILE A 96 -16.69 -3.65 6.12
N ALA A 97 -16.45 -4.89 6.58
CA ALA A 97 -15.12 -5.50 6.55
C ALA A 97 -14.59 -5.63 5.11
N TYR A 98 -15.44 -6.01 4.16
CA TYR A 98 -15.07 -6.12 2.76
C TYR A 98 -14.58 -4.79 2.17
N PHE A 99 -15.28 -3.68 2.42
CA PHE A 99 -14.87 -2.37 1.92
C PHE A 99 -13.56 -1.89 2.55
N ILE A 100 -13.38 -2.07 3.86
CA ILE A 100 -12.14 -1.71 4.56
C ILE A 100 -10.96 -2.55 4.04
N LEU A 101 -11.16 -3.85 3.86
CA LEU A 101 -10.14 -4.75 3.31
C LEU A 101 -9.78 -4.39 1.87
N LYS A 102 -10.75 -4.03 1.04
CA LYS A 102 -10.52 -3.62 -0.35
C LYS A 102 -9.58 -2.43 -0.41
N ASP A 103 -9.79 -1.41 0.41
CA ASP A 103 -8.95 -0.21 0.42
C ASP A 103 -7.57 -0.47 1.02
N ILE A 104 -7.48 -1.18 2.15
CA ILE A 104 -6.20 -1.48 2.81
C ILE A 104 -5.34 -2.44 1.98
N CYS A 105 -5.94 -3.37 1.24
CA CYS A 105 -5.19 -4.30 0.40
C CYS A 105 -4.78 -3.72 -0.96
N SER A 106 -5.37 -2.59 -1.37
CA SER A 106 -5.14 -1.98 -2.68
C SER A 106 -3.72 -1.43 -2.79
N GLU A 107 -2.94 -2.00 -3.71
CA GLU A 107 -1.58 -1.54 -4.00
C GLU A 107 -1.56 -0.07 -4.44
N LYS A 108 -2.52 0.31 -5.29
CA LYS A 108 -2.65 1.68 -5.77
C LYS A 108 -2.82 2.67 -4.62
N SER A 109 -3.66 2.35 -3.64
CA SER A 109 -3.92 3.22 -2.49
C SER A 109 -2.63 3.49 -1.68
N TRP A 110 -1.79 2.47 -1.48
CA TRP A 110 -0.51 2.60 -0.80
C TRP A 110 0.53 3.39 -1.59
N LEU A 111 0.56 3.22 -2.92
CA LEU A 111 1.46 3.97 -3.79
C LEU A 111 1.04 5.44 -3.89
N ASP A 112 -0.26 5.73 -3.94
CA ASP A 112 -0.79 7.08 -3.96
C ASP A 112 -0.56 7.77 -2.60
N MET A 113 -0.82 7.08 -1.49
CA MET A 113 -0.59 7.61 -0.13
C MET A 113 0.89 7.91 0.15
N SER A 114 1.81 7.08 -0.37
CA SER A 114 3.26 7.29 -0.24
C SER A 114 3.83 8.27 -1.28
N LYS A 115 3.00 8.82 -2.17
CA LYS A 115 3.40 9.66 -3.31
C LYS A 115 4.36 8.97 -4.28
N ALA A 116 4.49 7.65 -4.23
CA ALA A 116 5.31 6.89 -5.16
C ALA A 116 4.82 7.04 -6.60
N THR A 117 3.50 7.16 -6.80
CA THR A 117 2.88 7.46 -8.10
C THR A 117 3.30 8.82 -8.65
N GLU A 118 3.30 9.87 -7.80
CA GLU A 118 3.76 11.22 -8.16
C GLU A 118 5.25 11.24 -8.55
N MET A 119 6.09 10.52 -7.78
CA MET A 119 7.52 10.42 -8.07
C MET A 119 7.81 9.68 -9.39
N LEU A 120 6.99 8.69 -9.74
CA LEU A 120 7.09 7.99 -11.02
C LEU A 120 6.72 8.92 -12.18
N ASP A 121 5.61 9.65 -12.06
CA ASP A 121 5.17 10.62 -13.07
C ASP A 121 6.19 11.75 -13.27
N ASP A 122 6.84 12.22 -12.21
CA ASP A 122 7.87 13.26 -12.27
C ASP A 122 9.15 12.82 -12.99
N ILE A 123 9.49 11.53 -12.91
CA ILE A 123 10.62 10.96 -13.65
C ILE A 123 10.23 10.78 -15.13
N LEU A 124 9.03 10.24 -15.39
CA LEU A 124 8.53 10.01 -16.75
C LEU A 124 8.26 11.31 -17.54
N LYS A 125 7.91 12.42 -16.88
CA LYS A 125 7.73 13.74 -17.50
C LYS A 125 9.04 14.49 -17.74
N LYS A 126 10.16 14.06 -17.13
CA LYS A 126 11.48 14.69 -17.27
C LYS A 126 12.39 14.00 -18.29
N GLU A 127 11.98 12.85 -18.81
CA GLU A 127 12.50 12.27 -20.07
C GLU A 127 11.83 12.91 -21.29
#